data_AF-A0A1F8QEW2-F1
#
_entry.id   AF-A0A1F8QEW2-F1
#
_cell.length_a   1.000
_cell.length_b   1.000
_cell.length_c   1.000
_cell.angle_alpha   90.00
_cell.angle_beta   90.00
_cell.angle_gamma   90.00
#
_symmetry.space_group_name_H-M   'P 1'
#
loop_
_entity.id
_entity.type
_entity.pdbx_description
1 polymer ?
#
loop_
_entity_poly.entity_id
_entity_poly.type
_entity_poly.pdbx_seq_one_letter_code
_entity_poly.pdbx_strand_id
1 'polypeptide(L)'
;MNWYLLIKFFHILAVALTIGGMFARQLVRGIARRSDDVSTVASLTRAALRIDRTLVAPWSILILVAGIILAVMLKWPLFGFLQGAAQNWLLVSNILLIIMLALIPAVFVPHNKKVETVLQAALAEGRRTPELNAALDDRKNNLAHHAEEIIIVVIAALMVLKPF
;
A
#
# COMPACT_ATOMS: atom_id res chain seq x y z
N MET A 1 15.39 -15.66 24.42
CA MET A 1 14.37 -15.31 23.41
C MET A 1 14.83 -15.85 22.06
N ASN A 2 14.03 -16.65 21.35
CA ASN A 2 14.44 -17.15 20.04
C ASN A 2 14.35 -16.02 19.01
N TRP A 3 15.50 -15.54 18.51
CA TRP A 3 15.59 -14.45 17.52
C TRP A 3 14.69 -14.68 16.31
N TYR A 4 14.58 -15.93 15.85
CA TYR A 4 13.68 -16.31 14.77
C TYR A 4 12.21 -15.95 15.08
N LEU A 5 11.72 -16.29 16.27
CA LEU A 5 10.33 -16.02 16.66
C LEU A 5 10.06 -14.53 16.78
N LEU A 6 11.03 -13.76 17.30
CA LEU A 6 10.90 -12.31 17.44
C LEU A 6 10.77 -11.63 16.07
N ILE A 7 11.66 -11.97 15.13
CA ILE A 7 11.65 -11.38 13.78
C ILE A 7 10.39 -11.81 13.01
N LYS A 8 10.00 -13.09 13.12
CA LYS A 8 8.76 -13.59 12.54
C LYS A 8 7.53 -12.87 13.09
N PHE A 9 7.48 -12.62 14.39
CA PHE A 9 6.40 -11.87 15.03
C PHE A 9 6.31 -10.45 14.45
N PHE A 10 7.43 -9.71 14.42
CA PHE A 10 7.45 -8.36 13.86
C PHE A 10 7.10 -8.33 12.37
N HIS A 11 7.56 -9.32 11.60
CA HIS A 11 7.19 -9.41 10.19
C HIS A 11 5.68 -9.60 10.00
N ILE A 12 5.06 -10.53 10.72
CA ILE A 12 3.61 -10.79 10.64
C ILE A 12 2.81 -9.59 11.14
N LEU A 13 3.23 -8.97 12.25
CA LEU A 13 2.59 -7.76 12.78
C LEU A 13 2.65 -6.61 11.77
N ALA A 14 3.81 -6.40 11.13
CA ALA A 14 3.98 -5.38 10.11
C ALA A 14 3.07 -5.65 8.90
N VAL A 15 2.97 -6.90 8.44
CA VAL A 15 2.02 -7.31 7.38
C VAL A 15 0.59 -6.96 7.77
N ALA A 16 0.15 -7.30 8.98
CA ALA A 16 -1.20 -7.01 9.44
C ALA A 16 -1.50 -5.50 9.51
N LEU A 17 -0.56 -4.70 10.02
CA LEU A 17 -0.70 -3.25 10.13
C LEU A 17 -0.69 -2.56 8.76
N THR A 18 0.19 -2.98 7.85
CA THR A 18 0.22 -2.45 6.48
C THR A 18 -1.06 -2.78 5.73
N ILE A 19 -1.49 -4.05 5.72
CA ILE A 19 -2.72 -4.47 5.03
C ILE A 19 -3.93 -3.75 5.62
N GLY A 20 -4.08 -3.75 6.96
CA GLY A 20 -5.15 -3.04 7.64
C GLY A 20 -5.15 -1.55 7.32
N GLY A 21 -3.97 -0.91 7.33
CA GLY A 21 -3.80 0.49 6.97
C GLY A 21 -4.18 0.79 5.52
N MET A 22 -3.81 -0.09 4.57
CA MET A 22 -4.19 0.05 3.17
C MET A 22 -5.71 0.03 3.00
N PHE A 23 -6.40 -0.99 3.53
CA PHE A 23 -7.87 -1.05 3.45
C PHE A 23 -8.56 0.09 4.19
N ALA A 24 -8.07 0.46 5.38
CA ALA A 24 -8.61 1.58 6.16
C ALA A 24 -8.50 2.91 5.38
N ARG A 25 -7.36 3.16 4.74
CA ARG A 25 -7.17 4.34 3.87
C ARG A 25 -8.18 4.36 2.73
N GLN A 26 -8.43 3.21 2.11
CA GLN A 26 -9.31 3.12 0.94
C GLN A 26 -10.77 3.33 1.33
N LEU A 27 -11.17 2.80 2.48
CA LEU A 27 -12.47 3.09 3.07
C LEU A 27 -12.64 4.60 3.31
N VAL A 28 -11.68 5.25 3.96
CA VAL A 28 -11.73 6.70 4.23
C VAL A 28 -11.77 7.52 2.94
N ARG A 29 -10.97 7.17 1.93
CA ARG A 29 -11.00 7.81 0.60
C ARG A 29 -12.34 7.58 -0.12
N GLY A 30 -12.94 6.41 0.03
CA GLY A 30 -14.25 6.09 -0.52
C GLY A 30 -15.37 6.92 0.12
N ILE A 31 -15.31 7.11 1.44
CA ILE A 31 -16.25 7.99 2.17
C ILE A 31 -16.05 9.45 1.74
N ALA A 32 -14.80 9.91 1.61
CA ALA A 32 -14.50 11.27 1.17
C ALA A 32 -15.13 11.60 -0.19
N ARG A 33 -15.05 10.69 -1.16
CA ARG A 33 -15.62 10.89 -2.51
C ARG A 33 -17.13 11.07 -2.52
N ARG A 34 -17.82 10.48 -1.55
CA ARG A 34 -19.28 10.55 -1.41
C ARG A 34 -19.76 11.77 -0.63
N SER A 35 -18.86 12.57 -0.06
CA SER A 35 -19.20 13.77 0.69
C SER A 35 -19.35 14.97 -0.22
N ASP A 36 -20.44 15.71 -0.08
CA ASP A 36 -20.65 16.99 -0.79
C ASP A 36 -20.01 18.18 -0.06
N ASP A 37 -19.76 18.04 1.24
CA ASP A 37 -19.05 19.04 2.03
C ASP A 37 -17.53 18.97 1.79
N VAL A 38 -16.96 20.07 1.30
CA VAL A 38 -15.52 20.22 1.01
C VAL A 38 -14.67 20.14 2.27
N SER A 39 -15.18 20.59 3.43
CA SER A 39 -14.45 20.51 4.70
C SER A 39 -14.30 19.05 5.15
N THR A 40 -15.37 18.27 5.01
CA THR A 40 -15.37 16.83 5.25
C THR A 40 -14.44 16.10 4.28
N VAL A 41 -14.48 16.42 2.98
CA VAL A 41 -13.54 15.87 1.98
C VAL A 41 -12.09 16.12 2.40
N ALA A 42 -11.78 17.35 2.83
CA ALA A 42 -10.44 17.71 3.25
C ALA A 42 -10.00 16.96 4.51
N SER A 43 -10.87 16.87 5.50
CA SER A 43 -10.61 16.17 6.76
C SER A 43 -10.34 14.69 6.52
N LEU A 44 -11.16 14.03 5.71
CA LEU A 44 -10.99 12.61 5.37
C LEU A 44 -9.75 12.38 4.50
N THR A 45 -9.43 13.28 3.57
CA THR A 45 -8.20 13.19 2.76
C THR A 45 -6.95 13.28 3.65
N ARG A 46 -6.93 14.17 4.65
CA ARG A 46 -5.85 14.24 5.63
C ARG A 46 -5.79 13.00 6.51
N ALA A 47 -6.93 12.45 6.92
CA ALA A 47 -6.99 11.21 7.70
C ALA A 47 -6.39 10.03 6.90
N ALA A 48 -6.74 9.90 5.61
CA ALA A 48 -6.15 8.92 4.70
C ALA A 48 -4.62 9.06 4.61
N LEU A 49 -4.11 10.29 4.49
CA LEU A 49 -2.66 10.54 4.48
C LEU A 49 -1.98 10.20 5.81
N ARG A 50 -2.66 10.44 6.94
CA ARG A 50 -2.16 10.07 8.26
C ARG A 50 -2.07 8.54 8.41
N ILE A 51 -3.07 7.80 7.93
CA ILE A 51 -3.06 6.34 7.88
C ILE A 51 -1.84 5.86 7.06
N ASP A 52 -1.61 6.44 5.88
CA ASP A 52 -0.42 6.10 5.07
C ASP A 52 0.89 6.29 5.82
N ARG A 53 1.07 7.45 6.46
CA ARG A 53 2.32 7.79 7.16
C ARG A 53 2.56 6.99 8.44
N THR A 54 1.51 6.44 9.05
CA THR A 54 1.60 5.79 10.36
C THR A 54 1.47 4.27 10.30
N LEU A 55 0.61 3.75 9.42
CA LEU A 55 0.28 2.33 9.32
C LEU A 55 0.82 1.66 8.06
N VAL A 56 0.98 2.39 6.96
CA VAL A 56 1.43 1.78 5.69
C VAL A 56 2.94 1.93 5.52
N ALA A 57 3.45 3.16 5.38
CA ALA A 57 4.84 3.42 5.02
C ALA A 57 5.88 2.82 5.99
N PRO A 58 5.85 3.06 7.32
CA PRO A 58 6.88 2.53 8.21
C PRO A 58 6.82 1.01 8.34
N TRP A 59 5.61 0.44 8.35
CA TRP A 59 5.43 -0.99 8.47
C TRP A 59 5.79 -1.73 7.19
N SER A 60 5.57 -1.15 6.00
CA SER A 60 6.05 -1.72 4.73
C SER A 60 7.58 -1.84 4.68
N ILE A 61 8.31 -0.87 5.25
CA ILE A 61 9.77 -0.97 5.38
C ILE A 61 10.13 -2.13 6.31
N LEU A 62 9.42 -2.26 7.44
CA LEU A 62 9.66 -3.36 8.39
C LEU A 62 9.32 -4.73 7.78
N ILE A 63 8.26 -4.85 6.97
CA ILE A 63 7.93 -6.08 6.22
C ILE A 63 9.13 -6.48 5.35
N LEU A 64 9.66 -5.55 4.55
CA LEU A 64 10.75 -5.83 3.64
C LEU A 64 12.03 -6.25 4.39
N VAL A 65 12.43 -5.47 5.39
CA VAL A 65 13.66 -5.75 6.17
C VAL A 65 13.54 -7.08 6.91
N ALA A 66 12.45 -7.29 7.65
CA ALA A 66 12.26 -8.52 8.41
C ALA A 66 12.08 -9.75 7.49
N GLY A 67 11.43 -9.57 6.33
CA GLY A 67 11.26 -10.61 5.32
C GLY A 67 12.58 -11.07 4.72
N ILE A 68 13.47 -10.13 4.38
CA ILE A 68 14.83 -10.43 3.91
C ILE A 68 15.62 -11.18 4.99
N ILE A 69 15.58 -10.69 6.23
CA ILE A 69 16.30 -11.35 7.34
C ILE A 69 15.80 -12.79 7.52
N LEU A 70 14.48 -13.02 7.52
CA LEU A 70 13.91 -14.37 7.62
C LEU A 70 14.31 -15.26 6.44
N ALA A 71 14.27 -14.74 5.23
CA ALA A 71 14.67 -15.49 4.04
C ALA A 71 16.14 -15.93 4.12
N VAL A 72 17.04 -15.04 4.58
CA VAL A 72 18.46 -15.37 4.79
C VAL A 72 18.62 -16.39 5.91
N MET A 73 17.97 -16.21 7.06
CA MET A 73 18.05 -17.14 8.20
C MET A 73 17.56 -18.55 7.84
N LEU A 74 16.51 -18.65 7.02
CA LEU A 74 15.91 -19.92 6.61
C LEU A 74 16.49 -20.47 5.30
N LYS A 75 17.46 -19.77 4.70
CA LYS A 75 18.06 -20.10 3.39
C LYS A 75 17.01 -20.25 2.28
N TRP A 76 15.97 -19.42 2.31
CA TRP A 76 14.96 -19.40 1.26
C TRP A 76 15.49 -18.72 0.00
N PRO A 77 15.15 -19.23 -1.20
CA PRO A 77 15.64 -18.69 -2.46
C PRO A 77 14.91 -17.39 -2.82
N LEU A 78 15.50 -16.24 -2.47
CA LEU A 78 14.95 -14.91 -2.75
C LEU A 78 14.63 -14.68 -4.24
N PHE A 79 15.41 -15.30 -5.14
CA PHE A 79 15.24 -15.16 -6.58
C PHE A 79 14.86 -16.49 -7.27
N GLY A 80 14.43 -17.49 -6.51
CA GLY A 80 13.91 -18.75 -7.05
C GLY A 80 14.86 -19.45 -8.03
N PHE A 81 14.37 -19.75 -9.24
CA PHE A 81 15.12 -20.45 -10.29
C PHE A 81 16.38 -19.70 -10.73
N LEU A 82 16.45 -18.37 -10.55
CA LEU A 82 17.66 -17.58 -10.85
C LEU A 82 18.83 -17.93 -9.90
N GLN A 83 18.53 -18.58 -8.77
CA GLN A 83 19.52 -19.13 -7.83
C GLN A 83 19.64 -20.67 -7.95
N GLY A 84 19.03 -21.28 -8.97
CA GLY A 84 18.99 -22.73 -9.14
C GLY A 84 17.99 -23.46 -8.22
N ALA A 85 17.09 -22.73 -7.56
CA ALA A 85 16.07 -23.34 -6.71
C ALA A 85 14.83 -23.75 -7.51
N ALA A 86 14.22 -24.88 -7.15
CA ALA A 86 12.94 -25.31 -7.71
C ALA A 86 11.76 -24.43 -7.25
N GLN A 87 11.89 -23.82 -6.06
CA GLN A 87 10.83 -23.02 -5.44
C GLN A 87 10.84 -21.56 -5.93
N ASN A 88 9.68 -21.02 -6.35
CA ASN A 88 9.58 -19.68 -6.96
C ASN A 88 8.56 -18.73 -6.33
N TRP A 89 7.79 -19.17 -5.33
CA TRP A 89 6.79 -18.30 -4.67
C TRP A 89 7.38 -16.98 -4.15
N LEU A 90 8.63 -17.01 -3.66
CA LEU A 90 9.32 -15.84 -3.12
C LEU A 90 9.79 -14.88 -4.22
N LEU A 91 10.28 -15.41 -5.35
CA LEU A 91 10.61 -14.60 -6.52
C LEU A 91 9.37 -13.87 -7.04
N VAL A 92 8.25 -14.58 -7.22
CA VAL A 92 6.99 -13.98 -7.69
C VAL A 92 6.52 -12.91 -6.71
N SER A 93 6.58 -13.18 -5.40
CA SER A 93 6.24 -12.19 -4.36
C SER A 93 7.11 -10.93 -4.46
N ASN A 94 8.40 -11.08 -4.72
CA ASN A 94 9.33 -9.96 -4.89
C ASN A 94 9.04 -9.14 -6.15
N ILE A 95 8.72 -9.80 -7.28
CA ILE A 95 8.31 -9.10 -8.52
C ILE A 95 7.04 -8.28 -8.27
N LEU A 96 6.03 -8.89 -7.64
CA LEU A 96 4.78 -8.22 -7.29
C LEU A 96 5.03 -7.02 -6.36
N LEU A 97 5.91 -7.17 -5.37
CA LEU A 97 6.31 -6.08 -4.49
C LEU A 97 6.97 -4.93 -5.26
N ILE A 98 7.86 -5.22 -6.21
CA ILE A 98 8.51 -4.20 -7.06
C ILE A 98 7.47 -3.46 -7.90
N ILE A 99 6.52 -4.17 -8.50
CA ILE A 99 5.41 -3.57 -9.26
C ILE A 99 4.61 -2.63 -8.35
N MET A 100 4.27 -3.07 -7.13
CA MET A 100 3.54 -2.27 -6.16
C MET A 100 4.32 -1.01 -5.76
N LEU A 101 5.63 -1.13 -5.50
CA LEU A 101 6.49 0.02 -5.17
C LEU A 101 6.59 1.01 -6.34
N ALA A 102 6.60 0.53 -7.59
CA ALA A 102 6.62 1.37 -8.78
C ALA A 102 5.35 2.22 -8.94
N LEU A 103 4.19 1.76 -8.42
CA LEU A 103 2.95 2.54 -8.43
C LEU A 103 3.06 3.84 -7.61
N ILE A 104 3.92 3.88 -6.59
CA ILE A 104 4.09 5.05 -5.72
C ILE A 104 4.56 6.28 -6.50
N PRO A 105 5.76 6.29 -7.13
CA PRO A 105 6.21 7.43 -7.91
C PRO A 105 5.43 7.60 -9.22
N ALA A 106 4.94 6.51 -9.82
CA ALA A 106 4.31 6.57 -11.14
C ALA A 106 2.85 7.07 -11.12
N VAL A 107 2.11 6.81 -10.03
CA VAL A 107 0.68 7.12 -9.93
C VAL A 107 0.36 7.91 -8.68
N PHE A 108 0.69 7.38 -7.49
CA PHE A 108 0.19 7.95 -6.24
C PHE A 108 0.78 9.31 -5.90
N VAL A 109 2.09 9.51 -6.10
CA VAL A 109 2.74 10.80 -5.80
C VAL A 109 2.22 11.92 -6.71
N PRO A 110 2.20 11.78 -8.05
CA PRO A 110 1.62 12.80 -8.93
C PRO A 110 0.14 13.09 -8.63
N HIS A 111 -0.64 12.03 -8.41
CA HIS A 111 -2.08 12.16 -8.15
C HIS A 111 -2.36 12.87 -6.82
N ASN A 112 -1.69 12.48 -5.73
CA ASN A 112 -1.88 13.11 -4.42
C ASN A 112 -1.53 14.60 -4.45
N LYS A 113 -0.47 14.99 -5.17
CA LYS A 113 -0.12 16.42 -5.37
C LYS A 113 -1.23 17.17 -6.11
N LYS A 114 -1.76 16.59 -7.19
CA LYS A 114 -2.87 17.18 -7.95
C LYS A 114 -4.10 17.38 -7.06
N VAL A 115 -4.49 16.35 -6.31
CA VAL A 115 -5.64 16.39 -5.39
C VAL A 115 -5.45 17.47 -4.33
N GLU A 116 -4.26 17.56 -3.73
CA GLU A 116 -3.95 18.58 -2.73
C GLU A 116 -4.11 20.00 -3.28
N THR A 117 -3.58 20.28 -4.47
CA THR A 117 -3.72 21.60 -5.11
C THR A 117 -5.18 21.98 -5.36
N VAL A 118 -5.97 21.09 -5.97
CA VAL A 118 -7.38 21.39 -6.27
C VAL A 118 -8.26 21.42 -5.03
N LEU A 119 -7.91 20.65 -3.99
CA LEU A 119 -8.60 20.67 -2.70
C LEU A 119 -8.40 22.01 -1.97
N GLN A 120 -7.18 22.58 -2.01
CA GLN A 120 -6.94 23.90 -1.42
C GLN A 120 -7.73 25.00 -2.14
N ALA A 121 -7.83 24.95 -3.47
CA ALA A 121 -8.66 25.86 -4.24
C ALA A 121 -10.15 25.72 -3.87
N ALA A 122 -10.67 24.50 -3.82
CA ALA A 122 -12.06 24.23 -3.44
C ALA A 122 -12.38 24.68 -2.00
N LEU A 123 -11.43 24.53 -1.07
CA LEU A 123 -11.58 25.03 0.30
C LEU A 123 -11.64 26.57 0.35
N ALA A 124 -10.85 27.26 -0.47
CA ALA A 124 -10.89 28.72 -0.57
C ALA A 124 -12.23 29.22 -1.13
N GLU A 125 -12.85 28.47 -2.03
CA GLU A 125 -14.19 28.76 -2.58
C GLU A 125 -15.34 28.29 -1.67
N GLY A 126 -15.05 27.53 -0.61
CA GLY A 126 -16.06 26.98 0.31
C GLY A 126 -17.02 25.97 -0.33
N ARG A 127 -16.71 25.46 -1.53
CA ARG A 127 -17.59 24.58 -2.30
C ARG A 127 -16.80 23.53 -3.06
N ARG A 128 -17.46 22.42 -3.41
CA ARG A 128 -16.90 21.37 -4.24
C ARG A 128 -16.81 21.84 -5.69
N THR A 129 -15.60 21.86 -6.26
CA THR A 129 -15.37 22.30 -7.65
C THR A 129 -15.41 21.10 -8.63
N PRO A 130 -15.75 21.31 -9.91
CA PRO A 130 -15.69 20.27 -10.93
C PRO A 130 -14.29 19.63 -11.04
N GLU A 131 -13.24 20.42 -10.84
CA GLU A 131 -11.84 19.99 -10.87
C GLU A 131 -11.53 19.05 -9.69
N LEU A 132 -12.06 19.35 -8.50
CA LEU A 132 -11.94 18.46 -7.34
C LEU A 132 -12.67 17.14 -7.59
N ASN A 133 -13.85 17.16 -8.20
CA ASN A 133 -14.57 15.94 -8.56
C ASN A 133 -13.79 15.08 -9.55
N ALA A 134 -13.30 15.69 -10.63
CA ALA A 134 -12.49 15.00 -11.62
C ALA A 134 -11.19 14.43 -11.04
N ALA A 135 -10.58 15.12 -10.07
CA ALA A 135 -9.40 14.60 -9.37
C ALA A 135 -9.75 13.44 -8.43
N LEU A 136 -10.86 13.51 -7.70
CA LEU A 136 -11.29 12.44 -6.80
C LEU A 136 -11.75 11.16 -7.54
N ASP A 137 -12.34 11.32 -8.72
CA ASP A 137 -12.86 10.22 -9.55
C ASP A 137 -11.89 9.75 -10.65
N ASP A 138 -10.60 10.06 -10.51
CA ASP A 138 -9.57 9.63 -11.45
C ASP A 138 -9.50 8.09 -11.56
N ARG A 139 -9.97 7.57 -12.71
CA ARG A 139 -10.01 6.13 -13.01
C ARG A 139 -8.64 5.48 -12.93
N LYS A 140 -7.57 6.18 -13.31
CA LYS A 140 -6.20 5.64 -13.27
C LYS A 140 -5.76 5.40 -11.84
N ASN A 141 -6.01 6.36 -10.95
CA ASN A 141 -5.68 6.24 -9.53
C ASN A 141 -6.52 5.15 -8.85
N ASN A 142 -7.80 5.06 -9.18
CA ASN A 142 -8.68 4.02 -8.65
C ASN A 142 -8.23 2.61 -9.06
N LEU A 143 -7.87 2.42 -10.33
CA LEU A 143 -7.34 1.15 -10.81
C LEU A 143 -6.01 0.81 -10.14
N ALA A 144 -5.12 1.79 -9.96
CA ALA A 144 -3.84 1.57 -9.28
C ALA A 144 -4.03 1.13 -7.83
N HIS A 145 -4.99 1.71 -7.11
CA HIS A 145 -5.32 1.28 -5.75
C HIS A 145 -5.91 -0.13 -5.69
N HIS A 146 -6.81 -0.49 -6.60
CA HIS A 146 -7.31 -1.87 -6.67
C HIS A 146 -6.23 -2.87 -7.06
N ALA A 147 -5.32 -2.49 -7.96
CA ALA A 147 -4.16 -3.31 -8.28
C ALA A 147 -3.27 -3.51 -7.05
N GLU A 148 -3.00 -2.45 -6.28
CA GLU A 148 -2.26 -2.48 -5.02
C GLU A 148 -2.89 -3.45 -4.00
N GLU A 149 -4.21 -3.38 -3.82
CA GLU A 149 -5.00 -4.26 -2.95
C GLU A 149 -4.94 -5.73 -3.37
N ILE A 150 -5.12 -6.00 -4.67
CA ILE A 150 -5.06 -7.37 -5.20
C ILE A 150 -3.65 -7.92 -5.06
N ILE A 151 -2.63 -7.13 -5.41
CA ILE A 151 -1.22 -7.53 -5.32
C ILE A 151 -0.87 -7.90 -3.88
N ILE A 152 -1.22 -7.09 -2.89
CA ILE A 152 -0.87 -7.39 -1.49
C ILE A 152 -1.56 -8.66 -0.98
N VAL A 153 -2.81 -8.92 -1.40
CA VAL A 153 -3.53 -10.17 -1.08
C VAL A 153 -2.85 -11.38 -1.72
N VAL A 154 -2.44 -11.26 -2.99
CA VAL A 154 -1.71 -12.33 -3.69
C VAL A 154 -0.35 -12.60 -3.02
N ILE A 155 0.41 -11.56 -2.66
CA ILE A 155 1.67 -11.71 -1.92
C ILE A 155 1.42 -12.43 -0.58
N ALA A 156 0.38 -12.04 0.17
CA ALA A 156 0.03 -12.69 1.43
C ALA A 156 -0.30 -14.18 1.21
N ALA A 157 -1.08 -14.51 0.18
CA ALA A 157 -1.40 -15.90 -0.16
C ALA A 157 -0.13 -16.71 -0.53
N LEU A 158 0.78 -16.14 -1.32
CA LEU A 158 2.05 -16.78 -1.68
C LEU A 158 2.93 -17.04 -0.45
N MET A 159 3.00 -16.09 0.49
CA MET A 159 3.78 -16.19 1.72
C MET A 159 3.22 -17.25 2.69
N VAL A 160 1.92 -17.52 2.64
CA VAL A 160 1.24 -18.51 3.49
C VAL A 160 1.28 -19.89 2.85
N LEU A 161 0.82 -20.01 1.61
CA LEU A 161 0.62 -21.30 0.93
C LEU A 161 1.91 -21.87 0.35
N LYS A 162 2.84 -21.00 -0.08
CA LYS A 162 4.13 -21.36 -0.70
C LYS A 162 4.02 -22.49 -1.73
N PRO A 163 3.13 -22.35 -2.73
CA PRO A 163 2.68 -23.49 -3.53
C PRO A 163 3.71 -24.03 -4.53
N PHE A 164 4.75 -23.26 -4.86
CA PHE A 164 5.71 -23.60 -5.91
C PHE A 164 7.05 -22.91 -5.76
#